data_AF-A0A4Q9Q6M9-F1
#
_entry.id   AF-A0A4Q9Q6M9-F1
#
_cell.length_a   1.000
_cell.length_b   1.000
_cell.length_c   1.000
_cell.angle_alpha   90.00
_cell.angle_beta   90.00
_cell.angle_gamma   90.00
#
_symmetry.space_group_name_H-M   'P 1'
#
loop_
_entity.id
_entity.type
_entity.pdbx_description
1 polymer ?
#
loop_
_entity_poly.entity_id
_entity_poly.type
_entity_poly.pdbx_seq_one_letter_code
_entity_poly.pdbx_strand_id
1 'polypeptide(L)'
;MSTTTSSGAGLLAFRLSSDQFQAYTAEARVEHYAGYEHSDGAVSVSRTHSVLVRGFDQNAVAAIKTANGGKADVLKTSYGPGKSMRSVIRQVEDVLLIPCKHWRLVPRTRLCEEHDTLIELDRAKQQKKPIEILLIPVTALPLYLSKHEYMRDWKRLQPAPASPSARTDSLAQALTTWHLLSPLQDRNWPCYIAQRREAEWNFARLMQHECLSLTTPPFLDKIKGGVEDILKRAGLSSDEQAVIADGVLPQGLEVWDDAWDGLYLLDVTAFTHISSPTCPASLDVFLHYPSPGNMTILYRIHNPAPPESDHLQTHARSHRFYIRCSDEQPHPGLDGWRLFFEMKISEVPKRTRRGTKDVERRTWGLTRENASALHDALFGSLESSVTKLDAALLVLASVGFHMRLAPDGPGWKGADGFASDMEGEFKLGKLEWIGANLRTVCGVPLETDKLSMKEIVEDDSDY
;
A
#
# COMPACT_ATOMS: atom_id res chain seq x y z
N MET A 1 -0.73 -30.08 -32.81
CA MET A 1 -0.20 -28.71 -32.90
C MET A 1 -1.31 -27.82 -33.43
N SER A 2 -2.02 -27.13 -32.54
CA SER A 2 -3.11 -26.22 -32.92
C SER A 2 -2.60 -24.80 -32.73
N THR A 3 -2.38 -24.09 -33.84
CA THR A 3 -2.08 -22.66 -33.88
C THR A 3 -3.35 -21.91 -33.51
N THR A 4 -3.47 -21.53 -32.25
CA THR A 4 -4.46 -20.56 -31.79
C THR A 4 -4.07 -19.19 -32.30
N THR A 5 -4.76 -18.72 -33.33
CA THR A 5 -4.73 -17.33 -33.80
C THR A 5 -5.20 -16.42 -32.67
N SER A 6 -4.26 -15.72 -32.01
CA SER A 6 -4.56 -14.72 -31.00
C SER A 6 -5.03 -13.41 -31.65
N SER A 7 -6.34 -13.21 -31.74
CA SER A 7 -6.93 -11.87 -31.69
C SER A 7 -6.68 -11.33 -30.27
N GLY A 8 -6.01 -10.21 -30.00
CA GLY A 8 -5.73 -9.01 -30.80
C GLY A 8 -5.67 -7.76 -29.89
N ALA A 9 -6.20 -7.84 -28.67
CA ALA A 9 -6.24 -6.73 -27.70
C ALA A 9 -5.26 -6.93 -26.53
N GLY A 10 -3.97 -7.05 -26.83
CA GLY A 10 -2.90 -6.99 -25.82
C GLY A 10 -2.46 -5.54 -25.55
N LEU A 11 -1.20 -5.35 -25.13
CA LEU A 11 -0.60 -4.01 -24.95
C LEU A 11 -0.75 -3.11 -26.20
N LEU A 12 -0.82 -3.70 -27.40
CA LEU A 12 -1.07 -3.01 -28.67
C LEU A 12 -2.42 -2.29 -28.77
N ALA A 13 -3.42 -2.66 -27.96
CA ALA A 13 -4.71 -1.98 -27.94
C ALA A 13 -4.59 -0.52 -27.48
N PHE A 14 -3.52 -0.18 -26.76
CA PHE A 14 -3.24 1.16 -26.25
C PHE A 14 -2.27 1.95 -27.13
N ARG A 15 -1.91 1.43 -28.30
CA ARG A 15 -1.01 2.10 -29.23
C ARG A 15 -1.74 3.27 -29.88
N LEU A 16 -1.18 4.46 -29.73
CA LEU A 16 -1.68 5.69 -30.32
C LEU A 16 -1.13 5.87 -31.74
N SER A 17 -1.87 6.62 -32.57
CA SER A 17 -1.27 7.16 -33.80
C SER A 17 -0.16 8.16 -33.45
N SER A 18 0.73 8.46 -34.39
CA SER A 18 1.79 9.44 -34.16
C SER A 18 1.24 10.80 -33.71
N ASP A 19 0.15 11.27 -34.32
CA ASP A 19 -0.47 12.57 -33.98
C ASP A 19 -1.12 12.53 -32.59
N GLN A 20 -1.83 11.44 -32.25
CA GLN A 20 -2.41 11.25 -30.93
C GLN A 20 -1.34 11.15 -29.84
N PHE A 21 -0.22 10.49 -30.14
CA PHE A 21 0.91 10.39 -29.23
C PHE A 21 1.61 11.74 -29.04
N GLN A 22 1.71 12.56 -30.09
CA GLN A 22 2.22 13.94 -29.97
C GLN A 22 1.31 14.80 -29.08
N ALA A 23 -0.01 14.71 -29.24
CA ALA A 23 -0.95 15.40 -28.34
C ALA A 23 -0.80 14.92 -26.89
N TYR A 24 -0.76 13.59 -26.68
CA TYR A 24 -0.51 12.98 -25.36
C TYR A 24 0.79 13.49 -24.74
N THR A 25 1.90 13.50 -25.48
CA THR A 25 3.18 13.96 -24.96
C THR A 25 3.20 15.46 -24.66
N ALA A 26 2.48 16.29 -25.44
CA ALA A 26 2.35 17.71 -25.16
C ALA A 26 1.60 17.96 -23.84
N GLU A 27 0.50 17.27 -23.60
CA GLU A 27 -0.29 17.37 -22.36
C GLU A 27 0.45 16.76 -21.17
N ALA A 28 0.92 15.52 -21.31
CA ALA A 28 1.63 14.80 -20.25
C ALA A 28 2.91 15.52 -19.83
N ARG A 29 3.66 16.14 -20.75
CA ARG A 29 4.91 16.88 -20.42
C ARG A 29 4.65 18.19 -19.67
N VAL A 30 3.45 18.75 -19.74
CA VAL A 30 3.04 19.91 -18.94
C VAL A 30 2.62 19.49 -17.52
N GLU A 31 1.89 18.38 -17.37
CA GLU A 31 1.34 17.98 -16.07
C GLU A 31 2.24 17.05 -15.24
N HIS A 32 2.85 16.04 -15.86
CA HIS A 32 3.66 15.04 -15.14
C HIS A 32 5.10 15.48 -14.86
N TYR A 33 5.61 16.51 -15.55
CA TYR A 33 7.05 16.81 -15.57
C TYR A 33 7.41 18.22 -15.08
N ALA A 34 6.44 19.08 -14.75
CA ALA A 34 6.65 20.49 -14.40
C ALA A 34 7.28 20.76 -13.01
N GLY A 35 7.67 19.75 -12.24
CA GLY A 35 8.21 19.93 -10.88
C GLY A 35 9.66 19.51 -10.66
N TYR A 36 10.31 18.86 -11.63
CA TYR A 36 11.64 18.27 -11.47
C TYR A 36 12.55 18.57 -12.65
N GLU A 37 12.78 19.86 -12.92
CA GLU A 37 13.98 20.28 -13.64
C GLU A 37 15.17 20.30 -12.67
N HIS A 38 15.59 19.12 -12.18
CA HIS A 38 17.02 19.01 -11.87
C HIS A 38 17.73 19.10 -13.20
N SER A 39 18.46 20.20 -13.39
CA SER A 39 19.20 20.54 -14.59
C SER A 39 19.69 19.28 -15.30
N ASP A 40 19.09 18.97 -16.44
CA ASP A 40 19.63 18.03 -17.40
C ASP A 40 20.89 18.68 -18.02
N GLY A 41 21.91 18.89 -17.18
CA GLY A 41 23.23 19.32 -17.61
C GLY A 41 23.69 18.35 -18.68
N ALA A 42 24.28 18.91 -19.75
CA ALA A 42 24.73 18.15 -20.90
C ALA A 42 25.59 16.96 -20.44
N VAL A 43 25.00 15.76 -20.48
CA VAL A 43 25.75 14.53 -20.19
C VAL A 43 26.76 14.38 -21.31
N SER A 44 28.04 14.35 -20.96
CA SER A 44 29.09 13.98 -21.89
C SER A 44 28.72 12.64 -22.52
N VAL A 45 28.50 12.63 -23.85
CA VAL A 45 28.12 11.47 -24.67
C VAL A 45 29.06 10.26 -24.43
N SER A 46 30.27 10.49 -23.91
CA SER A 46 31.26 9.47 -23.60
C SER A 46 30.94 8.52 -22.44
N ARG A 47 29.80 8.64 -21.73
CA ARG A 47 29.43 7.75 -20.61
C ARG A 47 28.04 7.13 -20.69
N THR A 48 27.42 7.01 -21.86
CA THR A 48 26.10 6.34 -21.98
C THR A 48 26.21 4.83 -21.92
N HIS A 49 25.35 4.17 -21.13
CA HIS A 49 25.20 2.73 -21.10
C HIS A 49 24.11 2.27 -22.08
N SER A 50 24.35 1.13 -22.73
CA SER A 50 23.35 0.48 -23.59
C SER A 50 22.34 -0.28 -22.74
N VAL A 51 21.05 -0.12 -23.07
CA VAL A 51 19.94 -0.78 -22.38
C VAL A 51 19.18 -1.63 -23.39
N LEU A 52 18.92 -2.89 -23.03
CA LEU A 52 18.10 -3.82 -23.81
C LEU A 52 16.77 -4.04 -23.10
N VAL A 53 15.68 -3.64 -23.76
CA VAL A 53 14.32 -3.86 -23.27
C VAL A 53 13.74 -5.09 -23.95
N ARG A 54 13.32 -6.08 -23.15
CA ARG A 54 12.71 -7.34 -23.59
C ARG A 54 11.26 -7.44 -23.11
N GLY A 55 10.39 -8.09 -23.86
CA GLY A 55 9.01 -8.31 -23.40
C GLY A 55 8.92 -9.40 -22.33
N PHE A 56 8.17 -9.15 -21.26
CA PHE A 56 7.90 -10.17 -20.23
C PHE A 56 6.96 -11.28 -20.72
N ASP A 57 5.93 -10.92 -21.47
CA ASP A 57 4.93 -11.84 -22.03
C ASP A 57 4.79 -11.65 -23.54
N GLN A 58 3.92 -12.47 -24.16
CA GLN A 58 3.68 -12.40 -25.61
C GLN A 58 3.12 -11.04 -26.06
N ASN A 59 2.37 -10.34 -25.21
CA ASN A 59 1.80 -9.03 -25.52
C ASN A 59 2.89 -7.96 -25.61
N ALA A 60 3.82 -7.94 -24.65
CA ALA A 60 4.97 -7.05 -24.68
C ALA A 60 5.91 -7.36 -25.85
N VAL A 61 6.17 -8.64 -26.12
CA VAL A 61 6.98 -9.06 -27.28
C VAL A 61 6.33 -8.62 -28.59
N ALA A 62 5.00 -8.75 -28.72
CA ALA A 62 4.27 -8.27 -29.90
C ALA A 62 4.34 -6.75 -30.07
N ALA A 63 4.22 -5.98 -28.99
CA ALA A 63 4.38 -4.53 -29.01
C ALA A 63 5.78 -4.11 -29.48
N ILE A 64 6.83 -4.73 -28.93
CA ILE A 64 8.22 -4.50 -29.34
C ILE A 64 8.45 -4.85 -30.81
N LYS A 65 7.98 -6.03 -31.24
CA LYS A 65 8.11 -6.44 -32.64
C LYS A 65 7.42 -5.47 -33.58
N THR A 66 6.23 -5.01 -33.24
CA THR A 66 5.48 -4.03 -34.04
C THR A 66 6.23 -2.71 -34.17
N ALA A 67 6.80 -2.21 -33.07
CA ALA A 67 7.64 -1.01 -33.09
C ALA A 67 8.92 -1.18 -33.95
N ASN A 68 9.49 -2.38 -33.97
CA ASN A 68 10.66 -2.73 -34.78
C ASN A 68 10.34 -3.13 -36.24
N GLY A 69 9.11 -2.90 -36.73
CA GLY A 69 8.71 -3.32 -38.09
C GLY A 69 8.73 -4.83 -38.32
N GLY A 70 8.47 -5.62 -37.27
CA GLY A 70 8.35 -7.07 -37.28
C GLY A 70 9.66 -7.85 -37.13
N LYS A 71 10.82 -7.18 -37.04
CA LYS A 71 12.14 -7.83 -37.20
C LYS A 71 12.77 -8.31 -35.89
N ALA A 72 12.76 -7.49 -34.84
CA ALA A 72 13.46 -7.75 -33.59
C ALA A 72 12.50 -7.81 -32.39
N ASP A 73 12.80 -8.67 -31.42
CA ASP A 73 12.07 -8.88 -30.17
C ASP A 73 12.62 -8.09 -28.99
N VAL A 74 13.56 -7.17 -29.26
CA VAL A 74 14.19 -6.30 -28.26
C VAL A 74 14.20 -4.84 -28.73
N LEU A 75 14.01 -3.89 -27.80
CA LEU A 75 14.30 -2.47 -28.04
C LEU A 75 15.66 -2.13 -27.47
N LYS A 76 16.41 -1.31 -28.21
CA LYS A 76 17.69 -0.76 -27.77
C LYS A 76 17.49 0.69 -27.36
N THR A 77 17.81 1.01 -26.12
CA THR A 77 17.78 2.38 -25.59
C THR A 77 19.11 2.72 -24.94
N SER A 78 19.26 3.97 -24.49
CA SER A 78 20.48 4.45 -23.85
C SER A 78 20.16 5.06 -22.49
N TYR A 79 21.09 4.93 -21.56
CA TYR A 79 20.99 5.50 -20.22
C TYR A 79 22.25 6.28 -19.85
N GLY A 80 22.08 7.51 -19.40
CA GLY A 80 23.18 8.34 -18.89
C GLY A 80 23.35 8.19 -17.37
N PRO A 81 24.57 8.05 -16.84
CA PRO A 81 24.83 8.12 -15.41
C PRO A 81 24.26 9.41 -14.80
N GLY A 82 23.60 9.29 -13.66
CA GLY A 82 22.93 10.41 -13.00
C GLY A 82 21.55 10.75 -13.56
N LYS A 83 21.10 10.09 -14.64
CA LYS A 83 19.72 10.17 -15.10
C LYS A 83 18.84 9.22 -14.29
N SER A 84 17.53 9.47 -14.29
CA SER A 84 16.57 8.51 -13.75
C SER A 84 16.08 7.56 -14.84
N MET A 85 15.43 6.45 -14.42
CA MET A 85 14.73 5.50 -15.28
C MET A 85 13.76 6.20 -16.25
N ARG A 86 13.22 7.36 -15.87
CA ARG A 86 12.39 8.24 -16.70
C ARG A 86 12.95 8.50 -18.09
N SER A 87 14.27 8.63 -18.22
CA SER A 87 14.93 8.83 -19.51
C SER A 87 14.79 7.62 -20.43
N VAL A 88 14.82 6.41 -19.87
CA VAL A 88 14.60 5.16 -20.59
C VAL A 88 13.13 4.98 -20.91
N ILE A 89 12.23 5.29 -19.96
CA ILE A 89 10.78 5.25 -20.14
C ILE A 89 10.37 6.09 -21.35
N ARG A 90 10.80 7.35 -21.42
CA ARG A 90 10.50 8.25 -22.55
C ARG A 90 10.95 7.68 -23.88
N GLN A 91 12.18 7.16 -23.95
CA GLN A 91 12.70 6.53 -25.18
C GLN A 91 11.86 5.31 -25.60
N VAL A 92 11.38 4.52 -24.64
CA VAL A 92 10.52 3.36 -24.92
C VAL A 92 9.12 3.80 -25.36
N GLU A 93 8.52 4.80 -24.71
CA GLU A 93 7.23 5.36 -25.12
C GLU A 93 7.27 5.92 -26.55
N ASP A 94 8.29 6.72 -26.87
CA ASP A 94 8.46 7.33 -28.19
C ASP A 94 8.57 6.27 -29.32
N VAL A 95 9.12 5.09 -29.01
CA VAL A 95 9.26 3.98 -29.96
C VAL A 95 8.01 3.11 -30.02
N LEU A 96 7.40 2.81 -28.88
CA LEU A 96 6.20 1.97 -28.81
C LEU A 96 4.93 2.71 -29.25
N LEU A 97 4.90 4.03 -29.09
CA LEU A 97 3.71 4.89 -29.18
C LEU A 97 2.61 4.43 -28.22
N ILE A 98 2.99 3.91 -27.05
CA ILE A 98 2.07 3.44 -26.00
C ILE A 98 2.43 4.17 -24.71
N PRO A 99 1.50 4.94 -24.11
CA PRO A 99 1.71 5.62 -22.84
C PRO A 99 2.22 4.70 -21.71
N CYS A 100 3.16 5.18 -20.90
CA CYS A 100 3.78 4.42 -19.80
C CYS A 100 2.77 3.95 -18.75
N LYS A 101 1.61 4.61 -18.61
CA LYS A 101 0.54 4.17 -17.71
C LYS A 101 0.05 2.74 -17.98
N HIS A 102 0.28 2.19 -19.18
CA HIS A 102 -0.14 0.83 -19.56
C HIS A 102 0.95 -0.24 -19.36
N TRP A 103 2.15 0.14 -18.94
CA TRP A 103 3.27 -0.79 -18.74
C TRP A 103 4.23 -0.35 -17.62
N ARG A 104 5.15 -1.22 -17.25
CA ARG A 104 6.24 -0.95 -16.31
C ARG A 104 7.55 -1.48 -16.88
N LEU A 105 8.66 -0.82 -16.53
CA LEU A 105 10.01 -1.25 -16.87
C LEU A 105 10.73 -1.73 -15.61
N VAL A 106 11.24 -2.96 -15.67
CA VAL A 106 11.81 -3.61 -14.50
C VAL A 106 13.15 -4.24 -14.82
N PRO A 107 14.25 -3.77 -14.20
CA PRO A 107 15.52 -4.48 -14.22
C PRO A 107 15.35 -5.90 -13.67
N ARG A 108 16.13 -6.86 -14.19
CA ARG A 108 16.02 -8.28 -13.77
C ARG A 108 16.16 -8.49 -12.25
N THR A 109 16.91 -7.62 -11.59
CA THR A 109 17.30 -7.75 -10.18
C THR A 109 16.50 -6.86 -9.24
N ARG A 110 15.72 -5.90 -9.73
CA ARG A 110 15.06 -4.89 -8.89
C ARG A 110 13.82 -4.29 -9.53
N LEU A 111 12.80 -4.02 -8.73
CA LEU A 111 11.63 -3.18 -9.02
C LEU A 111 12.04 -1.71 -8.92
N CYS A 112 11.85 -0.94 -9.99
CA CYS A 112 12.24 0.47 -10.05
C CYS A 112 11.07 1.37 -10.40
N GLU A 113 11.07 2.57 -9.84
CA GLU A 113 10.20 3.68 -10.23
C GLU A 113 10.83 4.54 -11.33
N GLU A 114 10.03 5.46 -11.88
CA GLU A 114 10.49 6.41 -12.90
C GLU A 114 11.65 7.28 -12.39
N HIS A 115 11.69 7.58 -11.09
CA HIS A 115 12.70 8.45 -10.49
C HIS A 115 13.96 7.71 -10.03
N ASP A 116 13.91 6.37 -9.96
CA ASP A 116 15.05 5.58 -9.53
C ASP A 116 16.22 5.71 -10.52
N THR A 117 17.43 5.81 -9.99
CA THR A 117 18.64 5.76 -10.83
C THR A 117 19.03 4.31 -11.05
N LEU A 118 19.49 3.98 -12.25
CA LEU A 118 20.10 2.68 -12.54
C LEU A 118 21.53 2.57 -12.01
N ILE A 119 22.05 3.60 -11.32
CA ILE A 119 23.44 3.66 -10.82
C ILE A 119 23.70 2.58 -9.75
N GLU A 120 22.68 2.17 -8.99
CA GLU A 120 22.87 1.10 -8.00
C GLU A 120 23.04 -0.28 -8.66
N LEU A 121 22.49 -0.49 -9.86
CA LEU A 121 22.82 -1.65 -10.70
C LEU A 121 24.24 -1.54 -11.28
N ASP A 122 24.75 -0.32 -11.41
CA ASP A 122 26.07 0.06 -11.92
C ASP A 122 27.18 -0.05 -10.86
N ARG A 123 26.85 -0.36 -9.59
CA ARG A 123 27.87 -0.75 -8.58
C ARG A 123 28.63 -2.01 -8.99
N ALA A 124 28.10 -2.79 -9.94
CA ALA A 124 28.89 -3.68 -10.77
C ALA A 124 29.75 -2.87 -11.76
N LYS A 125 30.67 -2.04 -11.23
CA LYS A 125 31.80 -1.48 -11.97
C LYS A 125 32.48 -2.65 -12.70
N GLN A 126 32.24 -2.84 -14.00
CA GLN A 126 33.04 -3.60 -15.00
C GLN A 126 32.27 -4.35 -16.12
N GLN A 127 30.94 -4.31 -16.23
CA GLN A 127 30.30 -5.04 -17.34
C GLN A 127 30.18 -4.19 -18.62
N LYS A 128 30.94 -4.55 -19.67
CA LYS A 128 30.69 -4.15 -21.08
C LYS A 128 29.33 -4.61 -21.63
N LYS A 129 28.48 -5.21 -20.78
CA LYS A 129 27.21 -5.82 -21.18
C LYS A 129 26.10 -4.78 -21.05
N PRO A 130 25.11 -4.79 -21.95
CA PRO A 130 23.97 -3.91 -21.83
C PRO A 130 23.13 -4.27 -20.59
N ILE A 131 22.50 -3.25 -20.00
CA ILE A 131 21.54 -3.42 -18.90
C ILE A 131 20.28 -4.06 -19.49
N GLU A 132 19.86 -5.20 -18.96
CA GLU A 132 18.63 -5.87 -19.40
C GLU A 132 17.44 -5.46 -18.52
N ILE A 133 16.37 -5.00 -19.18
CA ILE A 133 15.13 -4.54 -18.56
C ILE A 133 13.94 -5.26 -19.21
N LEU A 134 12.94 -5.62 -18.41
CA LEU A 134 11.70 -6.21 -18.86
C LEU A 134 10.62 -5.15 -19.03
N LEU A 135 9.93 -5.16 -20.18
CA LEU A 135 8.68 -4.47 -20.43
C LEU A 135 7.53 -5.35 -19.97
N ILE A 136 6.81 -4.88 -18.96
CA ILE A 136 5.72 -5.61 -18.32
C ILE A 136 4.42 -4.85 -18.57
N PRO A 137 3.45 -5.40 -19.33
CA PRO A 137 2.13 -4.82 -19.42
C PRO A 137 1.48 -4.78 -18.04
N VAL A 138 0.75 -3.71 -17.70
CA VAL A 138 0.07 -3.58 -16.40
C VAL A 138 -0.91 -4.73 -16.15
N THR A 139 -1.50 -5.30 -17.21
CA THR A 139 -2.35 -6.49 -17.13
C THR A 139 -1.60 -7.78 -16.75
N ALA A 140 -0.30 -7.85 -17.05
CA ALA A 140 0.56 -8.99 -16.70
C ALA A 140 1.29 -8.79 -15.36
N LEU A 141 1.10 -7.63 -14.72
CA LEU A 141 1.77 -7.31 -13.47
C LEU A 141 1.47 -8.31 -12.34
N PRO A 142 0.22 -8.75 -12.09
CA PRO A 142 -0.06 -9.73 -11.05
C PRO A 142 0.72 -11.04 -11.24
N LEU A 143 0.81 -11.53 -12.48
CA LEU A 143 1.57 -12.72 -12.83
C LEU A 143 3.08 -12.52 -12.71
N TYR A 144 3.58 -11.31 -12.98
CA TYR A 144 4.98 -10.99 -12.76
C TYR A 144 5.32 -11.00 -11.27
N LEU A 145 4.52 -10.31 -10.46
CA LEU A 145 4.74 -10.20 -9.02
C LEU A 145 4.64 -11.56 -8.33
N SER A 146 3.72 -12.43 -8.74
CA SER A 146 3.55 -13.76 -8.13
C SER A 146 4.73 -14.72 -8.33
N LYS A 147 5.68 -14.38 -9.22
CA LYS A 147 6.93 -15.14 -9.42
C LYS A 147 8.03 -14.76 -8.43
N HIS A 148 7.88 -13.68 -7.66
CA HIS A 148 8.86 -13.26 -6.65
C HIS A 148 8.59 -13.94 -5.30
N GLU A 149 9.64 -14.35 -4.60
CA GLU A 149 9.56 -15.10 -3.33
C GLU A 149 8.83 -14.31 -2.23
N TYR A 150 9.26 -13.08 -1.96
CA TYR A 150 8.65 -12.21 -0.95
C TYR A 150 7.15 -11.94 -1.20
N MET A 151 6.70 -11.96 -2.46
CA MET A 151 5.27 -11.84 -2.77
C MET A 151 4.51 -13.14 -2.52
N ARG A 152 5.13 -14.31 -2.71
CA ARG A 152 4.53 -15.63 -2.43
C ARG A 152 4.36 -15.88 -0.94
N ASP A 153 5.23 -15.30 -0.12
CA ASP A 153 5.11 -15.41 1.33
C ASP A 153 3.96 -14.56 1.87
N TRP A 154 3.67 -13.42 1.22
CA TRP A 154 2.55 -12.57 1.61
C TRP A 154 1.22 -13.02 1.00
N LYS A 155 1.17 -13.19 -0.32
CA LYS A 155 -0.05 -13.52 -1.06
C LYS A 155 -0.34 -15.00 -1.04
N ARG A 156 -1.54 -15.36 -0.58
CA ARG A 156 -2.00 -16.74 -0.49
C ARG A 156 -2.63 -17.23 -1.78
N LEU A 157 -3.25 -16.34 -2.54
CA LEU A 157 -3.96 -16.69 -3.77
C LEU A 157 -3.16 -16.31 -5.02
N GLN A 158 -3.02 -17.27 -5.93
CA GLN A 158 -2.47 -17.02 -7.25
C GLN A 158 -3.57 -16.48 -8.18
N PRO A 159 -3.27 -15.51 -9.07
CA PRO A 159 -4.24 -15.05 -10.05
C PRO A 159 -4.81 -16.22 -10.87
N ALA A 160 -6.14 -16.24 -11.08
CA ALA A 160 -6.76 -17.25 -11.90
C ALA A 160 -6.34 -17.09 -13.38
N PRO A 161 -6.38 -18.16 -14.20
CA PRO A 161 -6.14 -18.05 -15.63
C PRO A 161 -7.11 -17.03 -16.25
N ALA A 162 -6.58 -16.11 -17.06
CA ALA A 162 -7.38 -15.07 -17.68
C ALA A 162 -8.48 -15.67 -18.58
N SER A 163 -9.74 -15.48 -18.20
CA SER A 163 -10.89 -15.84 -19.01
C SER A 163 -11.02 -14.89 -20.22
N PRO A 164 -11.55 -15.34 -21.38
CA PRO A 164 -11.80 -14.44 -22.51
C PRO A 164 -12.67 -13.23 -22.16
N SER A 165 -13.64 -13.37 -21.24
CA SER A 165 -14.51 -12.28 -20.78
C SER A 165 -13.79 -11.22 -19.95
N ALA A 166 -12.72 -11.59 -19.24
CA ALA A 166 -11.91 -10.67 -18.43
C ALA A 166 -11.09 -9.66 -19.26
N ARG A 167 -11.14 -9.74 -20.60
CA ARG A 167 -10.43 -8.80 -21.49
C ARG A 167 -11.17 -7.49 -21.70
N THR A 168 -12.49 -7.50 -21.58
CA THR A 168 -13.35 -6.33 -21.88
C THR A 168 -14.20 -5.92 -20.69
N ASP A 169 -14.40 -6.81 -19.72
CA ASP A 169 -15.15 -6.54 -18.49
C ASP A 169 -14.20 -6.36 -17.30
N SER A 170 -14.18 -5.15 -16.74
CA SER A 170 -13.37 -4.77 -15.58
C SER A 170 -13.73 -5.55 -14.32
N LEU A 171 -15.01 -5.88 -14.11
CA LEU A 171 -15.40 -6.70 -12.96
C LEU A 171 -14.87 -8.13 -13.13
N ALA A 172 -15.06 -8.73 -14.30
CA ALA A 172 -14.50 -10.06 -14.59
C ALA A 172 -12.96 -10.07 -14.47
N GLN A 173 -12.28 -9.00 -14.88
CA GLN A 173 -10.85 -8.83 -14.68
C GLN A 173 -10.48 -8.79 -13.19
N ALA A 174 -11.18 -7.99 -12.39
CA ALA A 174 -10.90 -7.87 -10.96
C ALA A 174 -11.17 -9.19 -10.22
N LEU A 175 -12.30 -9.84 -10.52
CA LEU A 175 -12.67 -11.14 -9.96
C LEU A 175 -11.65 -12.23 -10.28
N THR A 176 -11.19 -12.32 -11.53
CA THR A 176 -10.18 -13.33 -11.91
C THR A 176 -8.79 -13.04 -11.31
N THR A 177 -8.47 -11.77 -11.06
CA THR A 177 -7.15 -11.39 -10.55
C THR A 177 -7.05 -11.53 -9.04
N TRP A 178 -8.10 -11.13 -8.31
CA TRP A 178 -8.08 -11.01 -6.84
C TRP A 178 -9.14 -11.85 -6.12
N HIS A 179 -9.85 -12.72 -6.83
CA HIS A 179 -10.81 -13.67 -6.23
C HIS A 179 -11.90 -12.97 -5.40
N LEU A 180 -12.40 -11.83 -5.89
CA LEU A 180 -13.39 -10.99 -5.22
C LEU A 180 -14.59 -11.80 -4.68
N LEU A 181 -15.07 -11.41 -3.50
CA LEU A 181 -16.14 -12.09 -2.76
C LEU A 181 -17.48 -11.43 -3.09
N SER A 182 -18.35 -12.12 -3.83
CA SER A 182 -19.70 -11.64 -4.20
C SER A 182 -19.75 -10.16 -4.63
N PRO A 183 -18.93 -9.74 -5.61
CA PRO A 183 -18.73 -8.33 -5.91
C PRO A 183 -20.00 -7.65 -6.43
N LEU A 184 -20.24 -6.42 -5.99
CA LEU A 184 -21.32 -5.58 -6.46
C LEU A 184 -21.09 -5.14 -7.93
N GLN A 185 -22.18 -5.04 -8.69
CA GLN A 185 -22.13 -4.44 -10.01
C GLN A 185 -21.99 -2.92 -9.88
N ASP A 186 -20.86 -2.39 -10.33
CA ASP A 186 -20.51 -0.98 -10.21
C ASP A 186 -19.65 -0.53 -11.40
N ARG A 187 -19.74 0.73 -11.79
CA ARG A 187 -18.97 1.29 -12.92
C ARG A 187 -17.51 1.64 -12.57
N ASN A 188 -17.15 1.65 -11.30
CA ASN A 188 -15.86 2.13 -10.79
C ASN A 188 -14.81 1.02 -10.64
N TRP A 189 -15.10 -0.23 -11.07
CA TRP A 189 -14.12 -1.32 -11.15
C TRP A 189 -12.83 -0.97 -11.92
N PRO A 190 -12.83 -0.16 -13.00
CA PRO A 190 -11.60 0.29 -13.64
C PRO A 190 -10.68 1.07 -12.68
N CYS A 191 -11.23 1.99 -11.89
CA CYS A 191 -10.47 2.78 -10.91
C CYS A 191 -9.92 1.88 -9.80
N TYR A 192 -10.74 0.96 -9.30
CA TYR A 192 -10.31 -0.05 -8.32
C TYR A 192 -9.14 -0.89 -8.86
N ILE A 193 -9.22 -1.37 -10.10
CA ILE A 193 -8.15 -2.16 -10.74
C ILE A 193 -6.84 -1.36 -10.81
N ALA A 194 -6.92 -0.09 -11.21
CA ALA A 194 -5.76 0.79 -11.32
C ALA A 194 -5.09 0.99 -9.95
N GLN A 195 -5.88 1.37 -8.93
CA GLN A 195 -5.41 1.55 -7.55
C GLN A 195 -4.81 0.28 -6.98
N ARG A 196 -5.50 -0.85 -7.14
CA ARG A 196 -5.07 -2.11 -6.56
C ARG A 196 -3.75 -2.59 -7.16
N ARG A 197 -3.56 -2.43 -8.47
CA ARG A 197 -2.30 -2.77 -9.14
C ARG A 197 -1.15 -1.87 -8.67
N GLU A 198 -1.41 -0.59 -8.47
CA GLU A 198 -0.41 0.34 -7.96
C GLU A 198 -0.04 0.03 -6.50
N ALA A 199 -1.02 -0.27 -5.65
CA ALA A 199 -0.78 -0.69 -4.28
C ALA A 199 0.04 -1.99 -4.21
N GLU A 200 -0.21 -2.96 -5.10
CA GLU A 200 0.59 -4.17 -5.21
C GLU A 200 2.02 -3.92 -5.69
N TRP A 201 2.20 -2.99 -6.62
CA TRP A 201 3.50 -2.56 -7.09
C TRP A 201 4.32 -1.93 -5.97
N ASN A 202 3.72 -1.01 -5.23
CA ASN A 202 4.36 -0.30 -4.13
C ASN A 202 4.68 -1.25 -2.96
N PHE A 203 3.77 -2.15 -2.62
CA PHE A 203 4.04 -3.18 -1.62
C PHE A 203 5.19 -4.10 -2.04
N ALA A 204 5.22 -4.55 -3.30
CA ALA A 204 6.32 -5.38 -3.78
C ALA A 204 7.68 -4.66 -3.70
N ARG A 205 7.70 -3.34 -3.93
CA ARG A 205 8.90 -2.51 -3.76
C ARG A 205 9.30 -2.39 -2.29
N LEU A 206 8.34 -2.14 -1.40
CA LEU A 206 8.57 -2.12 0.05
C LEU A 206 9.21 -3.44 0.48
N MET A 207 8.60 -4.57 0.15
CA MET A 207 9.14 -5.89 0.48
C MET A 207 10.57 -6.07 -0.05
N GLN A 208 10.82 -5.74 -1.32
CA GLN A 208 12.17 -5.87 -1.87
C GLN A 208 13.22 -5.00 -1.15
N HIS A 209 12.86 -3.79 -0.73
CA HIS A 209 13.75 -2.89 0.00
C HIS A 209 13.98 -3.38 1.44
N GLU A 210 12.90 -3.78 2.10
CA GLU A 210 12.86 -4.09 3.52
C GLU A 210 13.25 -5.53 3.86
N CYS A 211 13.28 -6.46 2.89
CA CYS A 211 13.78 -7.83 3.08
C CYS A 211 15.24 -7.89 3.56
N LEU A 212 15.99 -6.79 3.52
CA LEU A 212 17.37 -6.69 4.03
C LEU A 212 17.46 -5.99 5.40
N SER A 213 16.35 -5.44 5.91
CA SER A 213 16.29 -4.80 7.23
C SER A 213 16.18 -5.87 8.33
N LEU A 214 16.77 -5.60 9.50
CA LEU A 214 16.69 -6.50 10.65
C LEU A 214 15.38 -6.33 11.45
N THR A 215 14.79 -5.13 11.43
CA THR A 215 13.61 -4.76 12.23
C THR A 215 12.32 -4.79 11.42
N THR A 216 12.38 -4.51 10.11
CA THR A 216 11.19 -4.39 9.27
C THR A 216 10.49 -5.72 8.98
N PRO A 217 11.19 -6.82 8.61
CA PRO A 217 10.52 -8.11 8.37
C PRO A 217 9.76 -8.64 9.59
N PRO A 218 10.31 -8.61 10.82
CA PRO A 218 9.54 -8.97 12.02
C PRO A 218 8.28 -8.12 12.22
N PHE A 219 8.30 -6.83 11.88
CA PHE A 219 7.12 -5.97 11.99
C PHE A 219 6.06 -6.29 10.92
N LEU A 220 6.48 -6.63 9.70
CA LEU A 220 5.56 -7.08 8.64
C LEU A 220 4.91 -8.42 9.01
N ASP A 221 5.65 -9.34 9.63
CA ASP A 221 5.11 -10.60 10.13
C ASP A 221 4.04 -10.38 11.22
N LYS A 222 4.21 -9.36 12.07
CA LYS A 222 3.20 -8.95 13.06
C LYS A 222 1.94 -8.39 12.42
N ILE A 223 2.06 -7.53 11.41
CA ILE A 223 0.91 -7.06 10.62
C ILE A 223 0.17 -8.27 10.05
N LYS A 224 0.90 -9.19 9.42
CA LYS A 224 0.33 -10.39 8.81
C LYS A 224 -0.37 -11.28 9.84
N GLY A 225 0.28 -11.57 10.97
CA GLY A 225 -0.27 -12.37 12.06
C GLY A 225 -1.51 -11.75 12.69
N GLY A 226 -1.49 -10.44 12.96
CA GLY A 226 -2.65 -9.71 13.47
C GLY A 226 -3.84 -9.74 12.50
N VAL A 227 -3.60 -9.51 11.20
CA VAL A 227 -4.64 -9.62 10.17
C VAL A 227 -5.24 -11.03 10.15
N GLU A 228 -4.40 -12.07 10.19
CA GLU A 228 -4.86 -13.46 10.21
C GLU A 228 -5.70 -13.78 11.44
N ASP A 229 -5.28 -13.34 12.62
CA ASP A 229 -5.98 -13.60 13.88
C ASP A 229 -7.37 -12.93 13.91
N ILE A 230 -7.48 -11.69 13.42
CA ILE A 230 -8.78 -11.01 13.29
C ILE A 230 -9.69 -11.71 12.28
N LEU A 231 -9.14 -12.17 11.15
CA LEU A 231 -9.94 -12.86 10.13
C LEU A 231 -10.39 -14.26 10.56
N LYS A 232 -9.58 -14.98 11.34
CA LYS A 232 -9.97 -16.27 11.95
C LYS A 232 -11.10 -16.13 12.98
N ARG A 233 -11.15 -14.98 13.66
CA ARG A 233 -12.23 -14.64 14.61
C ARG A 233 -13.54 -14.34 13.89
N ALA A 234 -13.49 -13.80 12.67
CA ALA A 234 -14.67 -13.56 11.86
C ALA A 234 -15.28 -14.89 11.36
N GLY A 235 -16.57 -14.90 11.04
CA GLY A 235 -17.31 -16.07 10.56
C GLY A 235 -16.98 -16.45 9.11
N LEU A 236 -15.74 -16.28 8.68
CA LEU A 236 -15.27 -16.44 7.30
C LEU A 236 -14.64 -17.82 7.09
N SER A 237 -14.83 -18.40 5.91
CA SER A 237 -14.08 -19.58 5.47
C SER A 237 -12.61 -19.26 5.19
N SER A 238 -11.75 -20.28 5.15
CA SER A 238 -10.31 -20.10 4.89
C SER A 238 -10.02 -19.39 3.57
N ASP A 239 -10.83 -19.63 2.53
CA ASP A 239 -10.66 -18.99 1.23
C ASP A 239 -11.06 -17.51 1.30
N GLU A 240 -12.17 -17.18 1.96
CA GLU A 240 -12.60 -15.78 2.17
C GLU A 240 -11.59 -15.00 3.01
N GLN A 241 -11.04 -15.61 4.05
CA GLN A 241 -9.95 -15.03 4.85
C GLN A 241 -8.73 -14.74 3.98
N ALA A 242 -8.36 -15.66 3.06
CA ALA A 242 -7.25 -15.47 2.15
C ALA A 242 -7.48 -14.28 1.20
N VAL A 243 -8.69 -14.14 0.64
CA VAL A 243 -9.04 -13.02 -0.24
C VAL A 243 -8.91 -11.68 0.48
N ILE A 244 -9.47 -11.56 1.68
CA ILE A 244 -9.45 -10.29 2.44
C ILE A 244 -8.02 -9.92 2.84
N ALA A 245 -7.26 -10.89 3.36
CA ALA A 245 -5.89 -10.64 3.80
C ALA A 245 -4.94 -10.32 2.64
N ASP A 246 -5.09 -10.97 1.48
CA ASP A 246 -4.32 -10.59 0.28
C ASP A 246 -4.61 -9.13 -0.08
N GLY A 247 -5.81 -8.62 0.22
CA GLY A 247 -6.26 -7.25 0.12
C GLY A 247 -5.55 -6.23 1.03
N VAL A 248 -4.86 -6.66 2.09
CA VAL A 248 -4.14 -5.79 3.03
C VAL A 248 -2.68 -5.65 2.59
N LEU A 249 -2.28 -4.44 2.18
CA LEU A 249 -0.98 -4.16 1.58
C LEU A 249 -0.28 -3.00 2.31
N PRO A 250 0.71 -3.28 3.18
CA PRO A 250 1.62 -2.24 3.67
C PRO A 250 2.23 -1.46 2.50
N GLN A 251 2.22 -0.15 2.58
CA GLN A 251 2.68 0.76 1.52
C GLN A 251 3.93 1.53 1.94
N GLY A 252 4.14 1.70 3.25
CA GLY A 252 5.33 2.33 3.82
C GLY A 252 5.51 1.92 5.27
N LEU A 253 6.75 1.69 5.67
CA LEU A 253 7.08 1.23 7.00
C LEU A 253 8.47 1.74 7.42
N GLU A 254 8.52 2.41 8.57
CA GLU A 254 9.76 2.81 9.22
C GLU A 254 9.67 2.41 10.69
N VAL A 255 10.62 1.57 11.14
CA VAL A 255 10.63 0.99 12.48
C VAL A 255 12.01 1.14 13.07
N TRP A 256 12.07 1.85 14.20
CA TRP A 256 13.26 2.02 15.01
C TRP A 256 13.09 1.29 16.34
N ASP A 257 14.08 0.47 16.67
CA ASP A 257 14.20 -0.28 17.92
C ASP A 257 15.28 0.36 18.80
N ASP A 258 15.17 0.22 20.12
CA ASP A 258 16.11 0.80 21.07
C ASP A 258 17.48 0.14 21.12
N ALA A 259 17.71 -0.92 20.35
CA ALA A 259 18.99 -1.60 20.12
C ALA A 259 19.68 -2.17 21.37
N TRP A 260 19.12 -2.00 22.57
CA TRP A 260 19.73 -2.43 23.83
C TRP A 260 19.12 -3.72 24.36
N ASP A 261 17.83 -3.98 24.13
CA ASP A 261 17.20 -5.26 24.48
C ASP A 261 16.28 -5.84 23.38
N GLY A 262 15.95 -5.08 22.34
CA GLY A 262 15.10 -5.53 21.24
C GLY A 262 13.65 -5.79 21.65
N LEU A 263 13.25 -5.32 22.84
CA LEU A 263 11.92 -5.54 23.41
C LEU A 263 10.98 -4.37 23.13
N TYR A 264 11.50 -3.20 22.72
CA TYR A 264 10.71 -1.97 22.61
C TYR A 264 10.87 -1.25 21.28
N LEU A 265 9.74 -0.88 20.68
CA LEU A 265 9.73 0.03 19.54
C LEU A 265 9.91 1.47 20.05
N LEU A 266 10.88 2.19 19.49
CA LEU A 266 11.12 3.61 19.79
C LEU A 266 10.26 4.51 18.90
N ASP A 267 10.30 4.26 17.60
CA ASP A 267 9.58 5.03 16.59
C ASP A 267 9.01 4.06 15.56
N VAL A 268 7.70 4.15 15.34
CA VAL A 268 7.02 3.40 14.29
C VAL A 268 6.19 4.36 13.48
N THR A 269 6.40 4.33 12.18
CA THR A 269 5.44 4.89 11.24
C THR A 269 5.08 3.85 10.19
N ALA A 270 3.80 3.53 10.10
CA ALA A 270 3.27 2.52 9.22
C ALA A 270 2.11 3.08 8.39
N PHE A 271 2.11 2.79 7.10
CA PHE A 271 1.06 3.16 6.17
C PHE A 271 0.61 1.91 5.42
N THR A 272 -0.70 1.64 5.43
CA THR A 272 -1.28 0.43 4.83
C THR A 272 -2.49 0.78 3.99
N HIS A 273 -2.61 0.12 2.84
CA HIS A 273 -3.75 0.19 1.94
C HIS A 273 -4.54 -1.12 2.01
N ILE A 274 -5.84 -1.04 2.23
CA ILE A 274 -6.76 -2.19 2.28
C ILE A 274 -7.76 -2.03 1.13
N SER A 275 -7.81 -3.02 0.24
CA SER A 275 -8.79 -3.03 -0.85
C SER A 275 -9.98 -3.91 -0.50
N SER A 276 -11.20 -3.41 -0.71
CA SER A 276 -12.41 -4.21 -0.46
C SER A 276 -12.49 -5.40 -1.42
N PRO A 277 -12.88 -6.60 -0.94
CA PRO A 277 -13.16 -7.74 -1.80
C PRO A 277 -14.54 -7.71 -2.46
N THR A 278 -15.45 -6.81 -2.04
CA THR A 278 -16.88 -6.88 -2.43
C THR A 278 -17.37 -5.65 -3.20
N CYS A 279 -16.66 -4.53 -3.11
CA CYS A 279 -17.03 -3.30 -3.81
C CYS A 279 -15.78 -2.54 -4.30
N PRO A 280 -15.91 -1.60 -5.26
CA PRO A 280 -14.78 -0.82 -5.74
C PRO A 280 -14.41 0.31 -4.74
N ALA A 281 -14.14 -0.08 -3.50
CA ALA A 281 -13.73 0.80 -2.42
C ALA A 281 -12.40 0.35 -1.82
N SER A 282 -11.73 1.28 -1.16
CA SER A 282 -10.48 1.02 -0.47
C SER A 282 -10.35 1.89 0.77
N LEU A 283 -9.42 1.51 1.64
CA LEU A 283 -9.14 2.19 2.90
C LEU A 283 -7.64 2.38 3.03
N ASP A 284 -7.23 3.61 3.32
CA ASP A 284 -5.88 3.95 3.73
C ASP A 284 -5.83 4.06 5.25
N VAL A 285 -4.79 3.50 5.88
CA VAL A 285 -4.57 3.53 7.33
C VAL A 285 -3.15 3.99 7.61
N PHE A 286 -3.00 4.93 8.54
CA PHE A 286 -1.71 5.50 8.92
C PHE A 286 -1.55 5.45 10.44
N LEU A 287 -0.42 4.92 10.88
CA LEU A 287 0.02 4.93 12.28
C LEU A 287 1.30 5.75 12.38
N HIS A 288 1.34 6.63 13.37
CA HIS A 288 2.54 7.34 13.77
C HIS A 288 2.73 7.22 15.28
N TYR A 289 3.83 6.64 15.69
CA TYR A 289 4.24 6.40 17.07
C TYR A 289 5.67 6.91 17.23
N PRO A 290 5.88 8.24 17.34
CA PRO A 290 7.22 8.85 17.33
C PRO A 290 8.02 8.62 18.61
N SER A 291 7.35 8.23 19.69
CA SER A 291 7.98 7.99 20.99
C SER A 291 7.05 7.18 21.88
N PRO A 292 7.60 6.49 22.89
CA PRO A 292 6.83 5.80 23.91
C PRO A 292 5.65 6.61 24.46
N GLY A 293 4.44 6.05 24.36
CA GLY A 293 3.20 6.67 24.86
C GLY A 293 2.59 7.75 23.95
N ASN A 294 3.24 8.10 22.85
CA ASN A 294 2.69 9.01 21.84
C ASN A 294 2.28 8.22 20.60
N MET A 295 0.98 8.09 20.33
CA MET A 295 0.45 7.36 19.18
C MET A 295 -0.67 8.13 18.50
N THR A 296 -0.68 8.13 17.18
CA THR A 296 -1.80 8.61 16.36
C THR A 296 -2.12 7.57 15.30
N ILE A 297 -3.39 7.17 15.21
CA ILE A 297 -3.88 6.33 14.13
C ILE A 297 -4.95 7.11 13.35
N LEU A 298 -4.74 7.24 12.04
CA LEU A 298 -5.62 7.90 11.09
C LEU A 298 -6.09 6.92 10.02
N TYR A 299 -7.24 7.20 9.42
CA TYR A 299 -7.74 6.42 8.30
C TYR A 299 -8.46 7.30 7.28
N ARG A 300 -8.56 6.83 6.05
CA ARG A 300 -9.28 7.49 4.95
C ARG A 300 -9.98 6.46 4.08
N ILE A 301 -11.30 6.62 3.92
CA ILE A 301 -12.14 5.76 3.09
C ILE A 301 -12.22 6.34 1.68
N HIS A 302 -11.97 5.51 0.67
CA HIS A 302 -12.21 5.80 -0.74
C HIS A 302 -13.40 4.98 -1.23
N ASN A 303 -14.58 5.60 -1.29
CA ASN A 303 -15.80 4.93 -1.72
C ASN A 303 -16.69 5.85 -2.58
N PRO A 304 -16.75 5.65 -3.92
CA PRO A 304 -15.95 4.69 -4.68
C PRO A 304 -14.48 5.12 -4.78
N ALA A 305 -13.62 4.21 -5.25
CA ALA A 305 -12.23 4.50 -5.61
C ALA A 305 -12.14 5.77 -6.51
N PRO A 306 -11.32 6.79 -6.16
CA PRO A 306 -11.20 8.00 -6.95
C PRO A 306 -10.79 7.74 -8.41
N PRO A 307 -11.22 8.58 -9.36
CA PRO A 307 -10.86 8.45 -10.77
C PRO A 307 -9.36 8.72 -11.03
N GLU A 308 -8.83 8.13 -12.11
CA GLU A 308 -7.42 8.30 -12.53
C GLU A 308 -6.96 9.77 -12.70
N SER A 309 -7.87 10.70 -12.98
CA SER A 309 -7.53 12.13 -13.08
C SER A 309 -7.18 12.77 -11.74
N ASP A 310 -7.83 12.33 -10.65
CA ASP A 310 -7.53 12.78 -9.28
C ASP A 310 -6.30 12.07 -8.72
N HIS A 311 -5.99 10.90 -9.29
CA HIS A 311 -4.72 10.22 -9.07
C HIS A 311 -3.54 11.07 -9.53
N LEU A 312 -3.62 11.92 -10.54
CA LEU A 312 -2.47 12.74 -10.93
C LEU A 312 -2.09 13.81 -9.89
N GLN A 313 -3.09 14.39 -9.21
CA GLN A 313 -2.85 15.33 -8.11
C GLN A 313 -2.44 14.62 -6.81
N THR A 314 -2.99 13.42 -6.56
CA THR A 314 -2.59 12.61 -5.42
C THR A 314 -1.31 11.82 -5.64
N HIS A 315 -0.88 11.49 -6.86
CA HIS A 315 0.40 10.82 -7.16
C HIS A 315 1.59 11.72 -6.83
N ALA A 316 1.46 13.04 -7.03
CA ALA A 316 2.45 14.00 -6.56
C ALA A 316 2.57 14.07 -5.02
N ARG A 317 1.53 13.64 -4.29
CA ARG A 317 1.49 13.59 -2.81
C ARG A 317 1.71 12.19 -2.21
N SER A 318 1.32 11.12 -2.91
CA SER A 318 1.35 9.73 -2.44
C SER A 318 2.65 9.01 -2.79
N HIS A 319 3.38 9.41 -3.86
CA HIS A 319 4.71 8.85 -4.14
C HIS A 319 5.80 9.32 -3.18
N ARG A 320 5.46 10.22 -2.25
CA ARG A 320 6.36 10.72 -1.22
C ARG A 320 5.60 10.97 0.07
N PHE A 321 4.98 9.91 0.61
CA PHE A 321 5.15 9.78 2.06
C PHE A 321 6.62 9.41 2.27
N TYR A 322 7.51 10.41 2.19
CA TYR A 322 8.76 10.26 2.89
C TYR A 322 8.36 10.29 4.36
N ILE A 323 8.19 9.09 4.91
CA ILE A 323 7.85 8.85 6.32
C ILE A 323 8.75 9.68 7.26
N ARG A 324 9.93 10.08 6.77
CA ARG A 324 10.94 10.91 7.42
C ARG A 324 10.65 12.41 7.53
N CYS A 325 9.62 12.97 6.90
CA CYS A 325 9.33 14.41 7.01
C CYS A 325 8.06 14.67 7.83
N SER A 326 8.21 15.24 9.02
CA SER A 326 7.10 15.60 9.93
C SER A 326 6.04 16.48 9.29
N ASP A 327 6.44 17.29 8.30
CA ASP A 327 5.58 18.27 7.63
C ASP A 327 4.69 17.64 6.53
N GLU A 328 4.92 16.36 6.19
CA GLU A 328 4.17 15.61 5.17
C GLU A 328 3.20 14.58 5.76
N GLN A 329 3.06 14.52 7.09
CA GLN A 329 2.16 13.58 7.76
C GLN A 329 0.68 13.92 7.51
N PRO A 330 -0.20 12.92 7.38
CA PRO A 330 -1.62 13.18 7.25
C PRO A 330 -2.18 13.80 8.53
N HIS A 331 -3.16 14.70 8.38
CA HIS A 331 -3.83 15.35 9.51
C HIS A 331 -5.34 15.11 9.49
N PRO A 332 -5.98 14.90 10.66
CA PRO A 332 -7.43 14.80 10.75
C PRO A 332 -8.13 16.00 10.09
N GLY A 333 -9.09 15.73 9.21
CA GLY A 333 -9.90 16.73 8.52
C GLY A 333 -9.32 17.24 7.20
N LEU A 334 -8.09 16.88 6.83
CA LEU A 334 -7.49 17.22 5.54
C LEU A 334 -7.55 16.03 4.58
N ASP A 335 -7.85 16.28 3.31
CA ASP A 335 -7.85 15.27 2.22
C ASP A 335 -8.59 13.97 2.56
N GLY A 336 -9.68 14.07 3.35
CA GLY A 336 -10.52 12.94 3.75
C GLY A 336 -9.99 12.11 4.93
N TRP A 337 -8.84 12.45 5.50
CA TRP A 337 -8.28 11.78 6.66
C TRP A 337 -9.12 12.02 7.92
N ARG A 338 -9.38 10.95 8.67
CA ARG A 338 -10.16 10.94 9.90
C ARG A 338 -9.32 10.35 11.02
N LEU A 339 -9.51 10.88 12.22
CA LEU A 339 -8.89 10.35 13.43
C LEU A 339 -9.56 9.03 13.81
N PHE A 340 -8.76 7.98 14.04
CA PHE A 340 -9.21 6.79 14.72
C PHE A 340 -9.09 7.01 16.24
N PHE A 341 -7.86 7.17 16.74
CA PHE A 341 -7.56 7.68 18.08
C PHE A 341 -6.17 8.34 18.12
N GLU A 342 -5.94 9.14 19.15
CA GLU A 342 -4.67 9.77 19.46
C GLU A 342 -4.40 9.66 20.98
N MET A 343 -3.17 9.31 21.33
CA MET A 343 -2.63 9.36 22.69
C MET A 343 -1.37 10.22 22.65
N LYS A 344 -1.30 11.22 23.52
CA LYS A 344 -0.17 12.15 23.62
C LYS A 344 0.25 12.33 25.07
N ILE A 345 1.46 11.91 25.41
CA ILE A 345 2.13 12.33 26.64
C ILE A 345 2.72 13.70 26.36
N SER A 346 2.04 14.73 26.85
CA SER A 346 2.56 16.08 26.77
C SER A 346 3.59 16.30 27.87
N GLU A 347 4.85 16.55 27.48
CA GLU A 347 5.87 17.21 28.32
C GLU A 347 5.51 18.69 28.57
N VAL A 348 4.22 19.02 28.70
CA VAL A 348 3.81 20.39 28.97
C VAL A 348 4.07 20.61 30.46
N PRO A 349 4.97 21.54 30.84
CA PRO A 349 5.30 21.79 32.22
C PRO A 349 4.08 22.42 32.91
N LYS A 350 3.18 21.61 33.46
CA LYS A 350 2.31 22.11 34.54
C LYS A 350 3.26 22.44 35.69
N ARG A 351 3.51 23.74 35.90
CA ARG A 351 4.20 24.26 37.08
C ARG A 351 3.38 23.89 38.31
N THR A 352 3.62 22.72 38.85
CA THR A 352 3.20 22.40 40.22
C THR A 352 4.23 23.01 41.17
N ARG A 353 3.87 23.15 42.46
CA ARG A 353 4.83 23.60 43.50
C ARG A 353 6.04 22.66 43.65
N ARG A 354 6.07 21.48 43.01
CA ARG A 354 7.04 20.40 43.22
C ARG A 354 7.79 19.93 41.97
N GLY A 355 7.47 20.40 40.76
CA GLY A 355 8.15 20.00 39.52
C GLY A 355 7.24 20.02 38.29
N THR A 356 7.81 19.65 37.15
CA THR A 356 7.09 19.35 35.90
C THR A 356 6.51 17.94 35.97
N LYS A 357 5.19 17.80 35.76
CA LYS A 357 4.52 16.49 35.66
C LYS A 357 4.09 16.26 34.22
N ASP A 358 4.27 15.02 33.76
CA ASP A 358 3.77 14.59 32.47
C ASP A 358 2.23 14.47 32.52
N VAL A 359 1.58 14.92 31.46
CA VAL A 359 0.13 14.84 31.32
C VAL A 359 -0.18 14.02 30.09
N GLU A 360 -0.84 12.89 30.29
CA GLU A 360 -1.33 12.05 29.22
C GLU A 360 -2.68 12.58 28.73
N ARG A 361 -2.78 12.87 27.44
CA ARG A 361 -3.99 13.33 26.76
C ARG A 361 -4.41 12.28 25.76
N ARG A 362 -5.68 11.89 25.83
CA ARG A 362 -6.26 10.89 24.95
C ARG A 362 -7.43 11.49 24.20
N THR A 363 -7.48 11.26 22.90
CA THR A 363 -8.53 11.72 22.01
C THR A 363 -9.04 10.55 21.20
N TRP A 364 -10.33 10.28 21.30
CA TRP A 364 -11.01 9.28 20.47
C TRP A 364 -11.65 9.96 19.26
N GLY A 365 -11.49 9.38 18.07
CA GLY A 365 -12.01 9.96 16.82
C GLY A 365 -13.02 9.09 16.08
N LEU A 366 -12.98 7.76 16.24
CA LEU A 366 -13.90 6.85 15.57
C LEU A 366 -15.33 7.01 16.13
N THR A 367 -16.32 7.30 15.30
CA THR A 367 -17.73 7.35 15.71
C THR A 367 -18.47 6.10 15.27
N ARG A 368 -19.70 5.90 15.74
CA ARG A 368 -20.55 4.77 15.32
C ARG A 368 -20.87 4.82 13.82
N GLU A 369 -21.09 6.02 13.29
CA GLU A 369 -21.34 6.26 11.87
C GLU A 369 -20.10 5.91 11.05
N ASN A 370 -18.92 6.32 11.52
CA ASN A 370 -17.65 5.98 10.89
C ASN A 370 -17.35 4.48 10.94
N ALA A 371 -17.61 3.80 12.07
CA ALA A 371 -17.44 2.36 12.18
C ALA A 371 -18.36 1.60 11.22
N SER A 372 -19.59 2.11 11.01
CA SER A 372 -20.50 1.56 10.00
C SER A 372 -19.97 1.82 8.60
N ALA A 373 -19.60 3.05 8.26
CA ALA A 373 -19.06 3.39 6.93
C ALA A 373 -17.77 2.62 6.58
N LEU A 374 -16.90 2.36 7.55
CA LEU A 374 -15.69 1.56 7.39
C LEU A 374 -16.04 0.11 7.08
N HIS A 375 -16.96 -0.47 7.86
CA HIS A 375 -17.43 -1.83 7.67
C HIS A 375 -18.14 -2.00 6.32
N ASP A 376 -19.05 -1.10 5.97
CA ASP A 376 -19.77 -1.11 4.69
C ASP A 376 -18.81 -0.97 3.50
N ALA A 377 -17.81 -0.08 3.61
CA ALA A 377 -16.83 0.13 2.54
C ALA A 377 -15.86 -1.04 2.38
N LEU A 378 -15.47 -1.74 3.45
CA LEU A 378 -14.58 -2.89 3.35
C LEU A 378 -15.33 -4.16 2.97
N PHE A 379 -16.46 -4.42 3.60
CA PHE A 379 -17.11 -5.74 3.57
C PHE A 379 -18.41 -5.77 2.78
N GLY A 380 -19.09 -4.63 2.59
CA GLY A 380 -20.30 -4.54 1.78
C GLY A 380 -21.25 -5.70 2.07
N SER A 381 -21.50 -6.57 1.10
CA SER A 381 -22.39 -7.74 1.23
C SER A 381 -22.00 -8.81 2.28
N LEU A 382 -20.84 -8.71 2.93
CA LEU A 382 -20.37 -9.65 3.95
C LEU A 382 -20.78 -9.25 5.39
N GLU A 383 -21.76 -8.36 5.55
CA GLU A 383 -22.17 -7.84 6.87
C GLU A 383 -22.55 -8.92 7.88
N SER A 384 -23.04 -10.07 7.41
CA SER A 384 -23.42 -11.19 8.26
C SER A 384 -22.23 -11.96 8.84
N SER A 385 -21.06 -11.90 8.19
CA SER A 385 -19.89 -12.74 8.53
C SER A 385 -18.80 -11.97 9.27
N VAL A 386 -18.67 -10.66 9.00
CA VAL A 386 -17.69 -9.78 9.63
C VAL A 386 -18.44 -8.72 10.42
N THR A 387 -18.15 -8.56 11.71
CA THR A 387 -18.80 -7.51 12.51
C THR A 387 -18.10 -6.16 12.34
N LYS A 388 -18.77 -5.06 12.74
CA LYS A 388 -18.14 -3.73 12.79
C LYS A 388 -16.91 -3.71 13.71
N LEU A 389 -16.93 -4.53 14.77
CA LEU A 389 -15.80 -4.68 15.67
C LEU A 389 -14.62 -5.37 14.98
N ASP A 390 -14.87 -6.46 14.25
CA ASP A 390 -13.81 -7.16 13.53
C ASP A 390 -13.22 -6.27 12.43
N ALA A 391 -14.04 -5.46 11.75
CA ALA A 391 -13.58 -4.48 10.78
C ALA A 391 -12.67 -3.41 11.40
N ALA A 392 -13.06 -2.85 12.55
CA ALA A 392 -12.25 -1.88 13.28
C ALA A 392 -10.93 -2.48 13.78
N LEU A 393 -10.96 -3.72 14.28
CA LEU A 393 -9.75 -4.45 14.69
C LEU A 393 -8.85 -4.78 13.51
N LEU A 394 -9.40 -5.10 12.33
CA LEU A 394 -8.61 -5.33 11.12
C LEU A 394 -7.86 -4.06 10.72
N VAL A 395 -8.50 -2.89 10.83
CA VAL A 395 -7.86 -1.59 10.55
C VAL A 395 -6.66 -1.35 11.47
N LEU A 396 -6.81 -1.64 12.76
CA LEU A 396 -5.71 -1.55 13.71
C LEU A 396 -4.59 -2.56 13.41
N ALA A 397 -4.94 -3.83 13.16
CA ALA A 397 -3.99 -4.88 12.83
C ALA A 397 -3.20 -4.59 11.54
N SER A 398 -3.83 -3.90 10.57
CA SER A 398 -3.22 -3.56 9.29
C SER A 398 -1.96 -2.67 9.40
N VAL A 399 -1.81 -1.95 10.52
CA VAL A 399 -0.64 -1.10 10.83
C VAL A 399 0.19 -1.64 12.00
N GLY A 400 -0.02 -2.90 12.37
CA GLY A 400 0.73 -3.58 13.42
C GLY A 400 0.17 -3.37 14.82
N PHE A 401 -0.97 -2.68 14.97
CA PHE A 401 -1.65 -2.51 16.25
C PHE A 401 -2.59 -3.70 16.54
N HIS A 402 -2.03 -4.84 16.96
CA HIS A 402 -2.80 -6.05 17.19
C HIS A 402 -3.34 -6.12 18.63
N MET A 403 -4.58 -5.66 18.81
CA MET A 403 -5.26 -5.67 20.10
C MET A 403 -6.23 -6.85 20.24
N ARG A 404 -6.24 -7.48 21.42
CA ARG A 404 -7.21 -8.48 21.84
C ARG A 404 -8.16 -7.88 22.86
N LEU A 405 -9.45 -7.93 22.54
CA LEU A 405 -10.50 -7.43 23.41
C LEU A 405 -11.08 -8.53 24.28
N ALA A 406 -11.37 -8.19 25.54
CA ALA A 406 -12.09 -9.06 26.45
C ALA A 406 -13.43 -9.49 25.80
N PRO A 407 -13.72 -10.81 25.75
CA PRO A 407 -14.97 -11.31 25.21
C PRO A 407 -16.14 -10.94 26.14
N ASP A 408 -17.34 -10.86 25.56
CA ASP A 408 -18.56 -10.78 26.33
C ASP A 408 -18.87 -12.15 26.95
N GLY A 409 -18.86 -12.25 28.28
CA GLY A 409 -19.20 -13.49 28.98
C GLY A 409 -18.87 -13.52 30.48
N PRO A 410 -19.73 -14.12 31.31
CA PRO A 410 -19.46 -14.29 32.73
C PRO A 410 -18.30 -15.29 32.95
N GLY A 411 -17.19 -14.81 33.55
CA GLY A 411 -16.09 -15.65 34.01
C GLY A 411 -14.75 -15.46 33.32
N TRP A 412 -14.64 -14.62 32.29
CA TRP A 412 -13.35 -14.27 31.71
C TRP A 412 -12.63 -13.24 32.61
N LYS A 413 -11.38 -13.54 33.00
CA LYS A 413 -10.52 -12.68 33.84
C LYS A 413 -9.46 -11.89 33.04
N GLY A 414 -9.46 -12.00 31.71
CA GLY A 414 -8.53 -11.28 30.86
C GLY A 414 -8.94 -9.82 30.70
N ALA A 415 -8.00 -8.90 30.93
CA ALA A 415 -8.12 -7.50 30.56
C ALA A 415 -7.97 -7.33 29.04
N ASP A 416 -8.39 -6.17 28.52
CA ASP A 416 -8.02 -5.78 27.16
C ASP A 416 -6.48 -5.71 27.08
N GLY A 417 -5.91 -6.30 26.04
CA GLY A 417 -4.47 -6.52 25.96
C GLY A 417 -3.97 -6.53 24.53
N PHE A 418 -2.66 -6.48 24.38
CA PHE A 418 -2.05 -6.86 23.12
C PHE A 418 -2.15 -8.38 22.92
N ALA A 419 -2.05 -8.82 21.68
CA ALA A 419 -1.74 -10.22 21.45
C ALA A 419 -0.38 -10.58 22.08
N SER A 420 -0.21 -11.84 22.50
CA SER A 420 0.95 -12.29 23.27
C SER A 420 2.29 -12.10 22.56
N ASP A 421 2.26 -12.02 21.23
CA ASP A 421 3.41 -11.75 20.35
C ASP A 421 3.75 -10.25 20.24
N MET A 422 2.93 -9.37 20.82
CA MET A 422 3.06 -7.91 20.81
C MET A 422 3.16 -7.32 22.24
N GLU A 423 3.14 -8.16 23.27
CA GLU A 423 3.25 -7.73 24.67
C GLU A 423 4.61 -7.06 24.90
N GLY A 424 4.58 -5.77 25.21
CA GLY A 424 5.77 -4.97 25.52
C GLY A 424 6.17 -3.98 24.44
N GLU A 425 5.66 -4.09 23.21
CA GLU A 425 6.20 -3.34 22.06
C GLU A 425 5.76 -1.88 22.02
N PHE A 426 4.47 -1.65 22.28
CA PHE A 426 3.91 -0.32 22.43
C PHE A 426 3.76 0.00 23.92
N LYS A 427 4.40 1.07 24.37
CA LYS A 427 4.26 1.58 25.73
C LYS A 427 3.01 2.45 25.83
N LEU A 428 1.84 1.83 25.75
CA LEU A 428 0.56 2.52 25.94
C LEU A 428 -0.03 2.19 27.31
N GLY A 429 -0.36 3.23 28.09
CA GLY A 429 -1.11 3.07 29.32
C GLY A 429 -2.61 2.86 29.06
N LYS A 430 -3.22 1.86 29.70
CA LYS A 430 -4.68 1.61 29.76
C LYS A 430 -5.34 1.26 28.41
N LEU A 431 -5.03 0.08 27.86
CA LEU A 431 -5.69 -0.48 26.68
C LEU A 431 -7.20 -0.66 26.86
N GLU A 432 -7.67 -0.77 28.10
CA GLU A 432 -9.08 -0.85 28.45
C GLU A 432 -9.87 0.38 27.99
N TRP A 433 -9.23 1.56 27.93
CA TRP A 433 -9.86 2.76 27.38
C TRP A 433 -10.10 2.63 25.87
N ILE A 434 -9.12 2.11 25.12
CA ILE A 434 -9.26 1.85 23.68
C ILE A 434 -10.34 0.79 23.45
N GLY A 435 -10.29 -0.31 24.21
CA GLY A 435 -11.23 -1.42 24.10
C GLY A 435 -12.67 -1.03 24.41
N ALA A 436 -12.90 -0.28 25.49
CA ALA A 436 -14.22 0.22 25.86
C ALA A 436 -14.83 1.15 24.79
N ASN A 437 -14.01 2.08 24.25
CA ASN A 437 -14.48 2.95 23.18
C ASN A 437 -14.82 2.16 21.91
N LEU A 438 -13.95 1.23 21.48
CA LEU A 438 -14.20 0.36 20.31
C LEU A 438 -15.50 -0.43 20.44
N ARG A 439 -15.66 -1.16 21.56
CA ARG A 439 -16.87 -1.94 21.83
C ARG A 439 -18.12 -1.06 21.79
N THR A 440 -18.05 0.13 22.40
CA THR A 440 -19.19 1.06 22.44
C THR A 440 -19.57 1.62 21.06
N VAL A 441 -18.59 2.05 20.25
CA VAL A 441 -18.87 2.61 18.92
C VAL A 441 -19.28 1.52 17.92
N CYS A 442 -18.77 0.30 18.07
CA CYS A 442 -19.15 -0.87 17.28
C CYS A 442 -20.46 -1.53 17.74
N GLY A 443 -21.06 -1.07 18.84
CA GLY A 443 -22.39 -1.49 19.30
C GLY A 443 -22.43 -2.77 20.13
N VAL A 444 -21.30 -3.16 20.73
CA VAL A 444 -21.16 -4.34 21.61
C VAL A 444 -20.51 -3.98 22.96
N PRO A 445 -21.02 -2.96 23.70
CA PRO A 445 -20.42 -2.53 24.97
C PRO A 445 -20.60 -3.58 26.07
N LEU A 446 -19.60 -3.72 26.93
CA LEU A 446 -19.72 -4.40 28.22
C LEU A 446 -20.41 -3.47 29.24
N GLU A 447 -20.95 -4.03 30.32
CA GLU A 447 -21.63 -3.24 31.38
C GLU A 447 -20.72 -2.17 32.00
N THR A 448 -19.41 -2.44 32.05
CA THR A 448 -18.40 -1.54 32.61
C THR A 448 -17.90 -0.50 31.60
N ASP A 449 -18.20 -0.66 30.32
CA ASP A 449 -17.67 0.22 29.28
C ASP A 449 -18.33 1.60 29.35
N LYS A 450 -17.50 2.65 29.26
CA LYS A 450 -17.93 4.04 29.17
C LYS A 450 -17.22 4.72 28.01
N LEU A 451 -17.98 5.21 27.04
CA LEU A 451 -17.45 6.01 25.94
C LEU A 451 -16.85 7.32 26.49
N SER A 452 -15.60 7.58 26.17
CA SER A 452 -14.87 8.77 26.61
C SER A 452 -14.11 9.38 25.44
N MET A 453 -14.66 10.44 24.85
CA MET A 453 -14.09 11.08 23.66
C MET A 453 -12.77 11.80 23.95
N LYS A 454 -12.59 12.28 25.18
CA LYS A 454 -11.38 12.95 25.65
C LYS A 454 -11.11 12.55 27.10
N GLU A 455 -9.88 12.17 27.38
CA GLU A 455 -9.41 11.89 28.74
C GLU A 455 -8.09 12.63 28.97
N ILE A 456 -7.96 13.25 30.14
CA ILE A 456 -6.70 13.84 30.60
C ILE A 456 -6.34 13.08 31.87
N VAL A 457 -5.22 12.34 31.83
CA VAL A 457 -4.70 11.60 32.97
C VAL A 457 -3.46 12.35 33.46
N GLU A 458 -3.49 12.76 34.73
CA GLU A 458 -2.33 13.32 35.41
C GLU A 458 -1.61 12.16 36.11
N ASP A 459 -0.28 12.06 35.93
CA ASP A 459 0.47 11.05 36.65
C ASP A 459 0.59 11.45 38.13
N ASP A 460 -0.16 10.74 38.97
CA ASP A 460 -0.19 10.88 40.41
C ASP A 460 0.91 10.04 41.09
N SER A 461 1.96 9.64 40.36
CA SER A 461 3.16 9.01 40.88
C SER A 461 4.00 9.95 41.77
N ASP A 462 3.38 10.48 42.84
CA ASP A 462 4.08 10.94 44.04
C ASP A 462 4.48 9.69 44.85
N TYR A 463 5.61 9.07 44.50
CA TYR A 463 6.37 8.18 45.40
C TYR A 463 7.84 8.56 45.46
#